data_AF-A0A2V8TEP9-F1
#
_entry.id   AF-A0A2V8TEP9-F1
#
_cell.length_a   1.000
_cell.length_b   1.000
_cell.length_c   1.000
_cell.angle_alpha   90.00
_cell.angle_beta   90.00
_cell.angle_gamma   90.00
#
_symmetry.space_group_name_H-M   'P 1'
#
loop_
_entity.id
_entity.type
_entity.pdbx_description
1 polymer ?
#
loop_
_entity_poly.entity_id
_entity_poly.type
_entity_poly.pdbx_seq_one_letter_code
_entity_poly.pdbx_strand_id
1 'polypeptide(L)'
;SFDETTLCVLIREGIRIVSDGMFLFPFRDERGMIWIPQQMWRFRRLPLGVWTICFHHNRWDARTLERFERDLLEYRDRIVDLDEVIRAYDGRRKAGWEMAASHLMTWAWRLRRRSVRRRLSGSGAYNDRAKADE
;
A
#
# COMPACT_ATOMS: atom_id res chain seq x y z
N SER A 1 5.10 -9.21 5.95
CA SER A 1 4.40 -10.46 6.24
C SER A 1 4.70 -10.87 7.65
N PHE A 2 3.67 -10.98 8.47
CA PHE A 2 3.73 -11.50 9.82
C PHE A 2 3.54 -13.02 9.82
N ASP A 3 4.25 -13.73 10.69
CA ASP A 3 3.98 -15.13 11.00
C ASP A 3 2.99 -15.25 12.18
N GLU A 4 2.46 -16.45 12.37
CA GLU A 4 1.47 -16.75 13.41
C GLU A 4 1.99 -16.46 14.83
N THR A 5 3.27 -16.78 15.08
CA THR A 5 3.91 -16.52 16.39
C THR A 5 3.93 -15.04 16.70
N THR A 6 4.30 -14.22 15.73
CA THR A 6 4.34 -12.77 15.86
C THR A 6 2.94 -12.22 16.13
N LEU A 7 1.92 -12.68 15.39
CA LEU A 7 0.54 -12.26 15.60
C LEU A 7 0.01 -12.65 16.98
N CYS A 8 0.33 -13.85 17.48
CA CYS A 8 -0.01 -14.28 18.85
C CYS A 8 0.57 -13.33 19.90
N VAL A 9 1.86 -12.99 19.78
CA VAL A 9 2.54 -12.10 20.72
C VAL A 9 1.88 -10.73 20.68
N LEU A 10 1.69 -10.14 19.50
CA LEU A 10 1.05 -8.83 19.37
C LEU A 10 -0.34 -8.78 20.04
N ILE A 11 -1.18 -9.78 19.78
CA ILE A 11 -2.52 -9.86 20.37
C ILE A 11 -2.44 -9.97 21.90
N ARG A 12 -1.52 -10.78 22.42
CA ARG A 12 -1.32 -10.95 23.88
C ARG A 12 -0.89 -9.66 24.55
N GLU A 13 -0.04 -8.88 23.87
CA GLU A 13 0.41 -7.56 24.35
C GLU A 13 -0.59 -6.43 24.04
N GLY A 14 -1.80 -6.74 23.55
CA GLY A 14 -2.87 -5.77 23.32
C GLY A 14 -2.81 -5.05 21.97
N ILE A 15 -1.85 -5.38 21.10
CA ILE A 15 -1.72 -4.82 19.75
C ILE A 15 -2.63 -5.63 18.81
N ARG A 16 -3.69 -4.98 18.33
CA ARG A 16 -4.75 -5.61 17.50
C ARG A 16 -4.93 -4.98 16.13
N ILE A 17 -4.01 -4.13 15.71
CA ILE A 17 -4.06 -3.47 14.41
C ILE A 17 -2.70 -3.65 13.75
N VAL A 18 -2.70 -4.18 12.53
CA VAL A 18 -1.50 -4.31 11.70
C VAL A 18 -1.76 -3.74 10.30
N SER A 19 -0.73 -3.12 9.73
CA SER A 19 -0.74 -2.64 8.35
C SER A 19 0.14 -3.55 7.51
N ASP A 20 -0.46 -4.46 6.73
CA ASP A 20 0.25 -5.38 5.86
C ASP A 20 -0.69 -5.99 4.81
N GLY A 21 -0.12 -6.50 3.72
CA GLY A 21 -0.83 -7.31 2.74
C GLY A 21 -1.49 -6.53 1.60
N MET A 22 -1.95 -7.30 0.62
CA MET A 22 -2.53 -6.83 -0.63
C MET A 22 -4.01 -7.19 -0.67
N PHE A 23 -4.87 -6.30 -0.19
CA PHE A 23 -6.33 -6.39 -0.25
C PHE A 23 -6.95 -5.00 -0.39
N LEU A 24 -8.22 -4.91 -0.79
CA LEU A 24 -8.84 -3.62 -1.12
C LEU A 24 -9.40 -2.90 0.10
N PHE A 25 -9.83 -3.65 1.12
CA PHE A 25 -10.53 -3.09 2.27
C PHE A 25 -9.97 -3.65 3.58
N PRO A 26 -9.93 -2.85 4.65
CA PRO A 26 -9.63 -3.35 5.98
C PRO A 26 -10.60 -4.46 6.39
N PHE A 27 -10.15 -5.37 7.23
CA PHE A 27 -11.00 -6.43 7.76
C PHE A 27 -10.53 -6.90 9.13
N ARG A 28 -11.43 -7.52 9.88
CA ARG A 28 -11.12 -8.25 11.10
C ARG A 28 -11.00 -9.74 10.79
N ASP A 29 -9.92 -10.36 11.26
CA ASP A 29 -9.75 -11.81 11.17
C ASP A 29 -10.43 -12.55 12.34
N GLU A 30 -10.32 -13.88 12.32
CA GLU A 30 -10.95 -14.77 13.32
C GLU A 30 -10.32 -14.64 14.71
N ARG A 31 -9.11 -14.06 14.81
CA ARG A 31 -8.39 -13.82 16.06
C ARG A 31 -8.70 -12.43 16.62
N GLY A 32 -9.51 -11.65 15.92
CA GLY A 32 -9.88 -10.29 16.27
C GLY A 32 -8.84 -9.23 15.86
N MET A 33 -7.82 -9.59 15.07
CA MET A 33 -6.85 -8.64 14.52
C MET A 33 -7.48 -7.84 13.38
N ILE A 34 -7.25 -6.52 13.38
CA ILE A 34 -7.65 -5.62 12.31
C ILE A 34 -6.47 -5.48 11.33
N TRP A 35 -6.73 -5.85 10.08
CA TRP A 35 -5.77 -5.77 8.99
C TRP A 35 -6.07 -4.55 8.14
N ILE A 36 -5.14 -3.60 8.10
CA ILE A 36 -5.14 -2.45 7.19
C ILE A 36 -4.23 -2.79 5.99
N PRO A 37 -4.64 -2.59 4.73
CA PRO A 37 -3.79 -2.97 3.60
C PRO A 37 -2.57 -2.06 3.51
N GLN A 38 -1.38 -2.61 3.24
CA GLN A 38 -0.15 -1.85 2.96
C GLN A 38 0.41 -2.14 1.58
N GLN A 39 0.13 -1.26 0.63
CA GLN A 39 0.30 -1.58 -0.80
C GLN A 39 1.19 -0.59 -1.55
N MET A 40 1.36 0.62 -1.02
CA MET A 40 1.93 1.75 -1.74
C MET A 40 3.15 2.33 -1.02
N TRP A 41 4.05 2.90 -1.82
CA TRP A 41 5.22 3.69 -1.37
C TRP A 41 5.23 5.11 -1.95
N ARG A 42 4.14 5.50 -2.63
CA ARG A 42 3.89 6.85 -3.17
C ARG A 42 2.40 7.03 -3.47
N PHE A 43 1.95 8.28 -3.51
CA PHE A 43 0.59 8.64 -3.90
C PHE A 43 0.26 8.17 -5.32
N ARG A 44 -0.97 7.67 -5.49
CA ARG A 44 -1.56 7.32 -6.79
C ARG A 44 -3.07 7.47 -6.74
N ARG A 45 -3.66 7.90 -7.85
CA ARG A 45 -5.10 7.85 -8.06
C ARG A 45 -5.54 6.41 -8.27
N LEU A 46 -6.32 5.91 -7.34
CA LEU A 46 -6.90 4.56 -7.37
C LEU A 46 -8.41 4.68 -7.12
N PRO A 47 -9.24 3.96 -7.88
CA PRO A 47 -10.68 4.23 -7.92
C PRO A 47 -11.48 3.62 -6.77
N LEU A 48 -10.92 2.66 -6.03
CA LEU A 48 -11.66 1.89 -5.02
C LEU A 48 -10.72 1.37 -3.93
N GLY A 49 -11.22 1.28 -2.70
CA GLY A 49 -10.51 0.67 -1.57
C GLY A 49 -9.83 1.68 -0.65
N VAL A 50 -9.28 1.16 0.45
CA VAL A 50 -8.37 1.89 1.33
C VAL A 50 -6.96 1.59 0.88
N TRP A 51 -6.16 2.64 0.71
CA TRP A 51 -4.77 2.52 0.28
C TRP A 51 -3.90 3.20 1.32
N THR A 52 -3.01 2.44 1.96
CA THR A 52 -1.99 3.06 2.79
C THR A 52 -0.69 3.21 2.01
N ILE A 53 0.00 4.31 2.30
CA ILE A 53 1.27 4.66 1.70
C ILE A 53 2.32 4.63 2.82
N CYS A 54 3.26 3.70 2.74
CA CYS A 54 4.36 3.61 3.68
C CYS A 54 5.56 4.39 3.14
N PHE A 55 6.04 5.36 3.91
CA PHE A 55 7.17 6.22 3.54
C PHE A 55 8.38 5.96 4.44
N HIS A 56 9.51 5.63 3.82
CA HIS A 56 10.82 5.62 4.47
C HIS A 56 11.48 6.99 4.27
N HIS A 57 11.27 7.89 5.23
CA HIS A 57 11.64 9.31 5.11
C HIS A 57 13.07 9.65 5.56
N ASN A 58 13.79 8.67 6.12
CA ASN A 58 15.13 8.85 6.72
C ASN A 58 16.19 9.39 5.75
N ARG A 59 15.96 9.29 4.43
CA ARG A 59 16.88 9.71 3.37
C ARG A 59 16.26 10.71 2.40
N TRP A 60 15.18 11.39 2.80
CA TRP A 60 14.56 12.38 1.92
C TRP A 60 15.46 13.60 1.72
N ASP A 61 15.55 14.03 0.46
CA ASP A 61 16.11 15.32 0.08
C ASP A 61 15.00 16.38 -0.01
N ALA A 62 15.39 17.66 -0.17
CA ALA A 62 14.44 18.77 -0.27
C ALA A 62 13.41 18.55 -1.40
N ARG A 63 13.85 18.01 -2.54
CA ARG A 63 12.98 17.74 -3.69
C ARG A 63 11.92 16.67 -3.40
N THR A 64 12.28 15.64 -2.63
CA THR A 64 11.34 14.59 -2.22
C THR A 64 10.34 15.15 -1.22
N LEU A 65 10.78 16.00 -0.30
CA LEU A 65 9.90 16.69 0.65
C LEU A 65 8.91 17.62 -0.08
N GLU A 66 9.36 18.44 -1.02
CA GLU A 66 8.48 19.29 -1.84
C GLU A 66 7.46 18.47 -2.65
N ARG A 67 7.86 17.28 -3.13
CA ARG A 67 6.92 16.37 -3.80
C ARG A 67 5.88 15.84 -2.83
N PHE A 68 6.30 15.42 -1.65
CA PHE A 68 5.41 14.94 -0.62
C PHE A 68 4.38 16.01 -0.22
N GLU A 69 4.81 17.27 -0.06
CA GLU A 69 3.90 18.39 0.22
C GLU A 69 2.86 18.59 -0.89
N ARG A 70 3.29 18.60 -2.16
CA ARG A 70 2.35 18.69 -3.29
C ARG A 70 1.36 17.53 -3.32
N ASP A 71 1.83 16.32 -3.06
CA ASP A 71 0.96 15.13 -3.01
C ASP A 71 -0.03 15.24 -1.84
N LEU A 72 0.38 15.70 -0.66
CA LEU A 72 -0.54 15.96 0.45
C LEU A 72 -1.65 16.94 0.06
N LEU A 73 -1.30 18.03 -0.62
CA LEU A 73 -2.28 19.02 -1.09
C LEU A 73 -3.21 18.48 -2.17
N GLU A 74 -2.70 17.66 -3.10
CA GLU A 74 -3.51 17.04 -4.16
C GLU A 74 -4.52 16.04 -3.58
N TYR A 75 -4.14 15.26 -2.57
CA TYR A 75 -4.95 14.17 -2.02
C TYR A 75 -5.66 14.51 -0.71
N ARG A 76 -5.55 15.74 -0.20
CA ARG A 76 -6.06 16.15 1.14
C ARG A 76 -7.51 15.71 1.41
N ASP A 77 -8.39 15.81 0.42
CA ASP A 77 -9.83 15.50 0.56
C ASP A 77 -10.11 13.98 0.55
N ARG A 78 -9.06 13.17 0.45
CA ARG A 78 -9.09 11.69 0.40
C ARG A 78 -8.18 11.05 1.46
N ILE A 79 -7.51 11.86 2.27
CA ILE A 79 -6.69 11.38 3.39
C ILE A 79 -7.61 11.33 4.61
N VAL A 80 -7.68 10.17 5.23
CA VAL A 80 -8.47 9.90 6.44
C VAL A 80 -7.54 9.40 7.54
N ASP A 81 -7.95 9.59 8.79
CA ASP A 81 -7.22 9.04 9.92
C ASP A 81 -7.50 7.53 10.12
N LEU A 82 -6.66 6.89 10.94
CA LEU A 82 -6.77 5.46 11.20
C LEU A 82 -8.08 5.10 11.90
N ASP A 83 -8.56 5.94 12.82
CA ASP A 83 -9.75 5.65 13.61
C ASP A 83 -11.02 5.71 12.75
N GLU A 84 -11.08 6.63 11.79
CA GLU A 84 -12.12 6.70 10.78
C GLU A 84 -12.16 5.43 9.93
N VAL A 85 -10.98 4.95 9.50
CA VAL A 85 -10.88 3.68 8.78
C VAL A 85 -11.35 2.52 9.66
N ILE A 86 -10.94 2.44 10.91
CA ILE A 86 -11.38 1.36 11.80
C ILE A 86 -12.90 1.39 12.00
N ARG A 87 -13.47 2.57 12.26
CA ARG A 87 -14.93 2.73 12.43
C ARG A 87 -15.69 2.35 11.18
N ALA A 88 -15.23 2.77 9.99
CA ALA A 88 -15.91 2.52 8.73
C ALA A 88 -15.94 1.03 8.32
N TYR A 89 -14.99 0.23 8.83
CA TYR A 89 -14.84 -1.19 8.48
C TYR A 89 -14.99 -2.12 9.70
N ASP A 90 -15.49 -1.62 10.83
CA ASP A 90 -15.69 -2.46 12.00
C ASP A 90 -16.71 -3.57 11.72
N GLY A 91 -16.41 -4.77 12.19
CA GLY A 91 -17.20 -5.97 11.90
C GLY A 91 -17.06 -6.55 10.48
N ARG A 92 -16.33 -5.91 9.56
CA ARG A 92 -16.09 -6.48 8.23
C ARG A 92 -15.17 -7.70 8.31
N ARG A 93 -15.58 -8.79 7.66
CA ARG A 93 -14.73 -9.96 7.39
C ARG A 93 -14.24 -9.93 5.94
N LYS A 94 -13.04 -10.47 5.70
CA LYS A 94 -12.45 -10.53 4.36
C LYS A 94 -13.31 -11.39 3.42
N ALA A 95 -13.70 -10.86 2.28
CA ALA A 95 -14.44 -11.64 1.29
C ALA A 95 -13.48 -12.45 0.39
N GLY A 96 -13.86 -13.68 0.03
CA GLY A 96 -13.00 -14.56 -0.79
C GLY A 96 -12.65 -14.00 -2.17
N TRP A 97 -13.52 -13.19 -2.77
CA TRP A 97 -13.28 -12.56 -4.07
C TRP A 97 -12.19 -11.48 -4.05
N GLU A 98 -11.92 -10.88 -2.89
CA GLU A 98 -10.87 -9.86 -2.77
C GLU A 98 -9.49 -10.44 -3.10
N MET A 99 -9.27 -11.73 -2.84
CA MET A 99 -8.04 -12.40 -3.24
C MET A 99 -7.87 -12.40 -4.76
N ALA A 100 -8.93 -12.73 -5.50
CA ALA A 100 -8.91 -12.68 -6.97
C ALA A 100 -8.70 -11.24 -7.49
N ALA A 101 -9.37 -10.25 -6.88
CA ALA A 101 -9.19 -8.84 -7.23
C ALA A 101 -7.74 -8.37 -6.99
N SER A 102 -7.12 -8.75 -5.86
CA SER A 102 -5.71 -8.46 -5.56
C SER A 102 -4.74 -9.09 -6.56
N HIS A 103 -5.00 -10.34 -6.97
CA HIS A 103 -4.19 -11.01 -8.00
C HIS A 103 -4.31 -10.33 -9.36
N LEU A 104 -5.53 -9.97 -9.78
CA LEU A 104 -5.77 -9.24 -11.02
C LEU A 104 -5.06 -7.88 -11.01
N MET A 105 -5.15 -7.15 -9.90
CA MET A 105 -4.50 -5.86 -9.72
C MET A 105 -2.97 -5.98 -9.81
N THR A 106 -2.40 -6.98 -9.13
CA THR A 106 -0.96 -7.28 -9.20
C THR A 106 -0.53 -7.63 -10.63
N TRP A 107 -1.34 -8.42 -11.34
CA TRP A 107 -1.09 -8.81 -12.72
C TRP A 107 -1.17 -7.61 -13.67
N ALA A 108 -2.20 -6.76 -13.56
CA ALA A 108 -2.35 -5.55 -14.35
C ALA A 108 -1.17 -4.59 -14.14
N TRP A 109 -0.68 -4.45 -12.90
CA TRP A 109 0.54 -3.68 -12.62
C TRP A 109 1.78 -4.28 -13.29
N ARG A 110 1.94 -5.61 -13.27
CA ARG A 110 3.07 -6.29 -13.96
C ARG A 110 3.02 -6.06 -15.47
N LEU A 111 1.84 -6.14 -16.08
CA LEU A 111 1.66 -5.85 -17.50
C LEU A 111 1.99 -4.41 -17.85
N ARG A 112 1.50 -3.45 -17.08
CA ARG A 112 1.78 -2.02 -17.32
C ARG A 112 3.28 -1.70 -17.23
N ARG A 113 4.03 -2.35 -16.33
CA ARG A 113 5.50 -2.23 -16.27
C ARG A 113 6.19 -2.80 -17.50
N ARG A 114 5.68 -3.91 -18.07
CA ARG A 114 6.22 -4.50 -19.32
C ARG A 114 5.99 -3.59 -20.53
N SER A 115 4.83 -2.96 -20.63
CA SER A 115 4.47 -2.05 -21.72
C SER A 115 5.30 -0.76 -21.69
N VAL A 116 5.58 -0.21 -20.51
CA VAL A 116 6.46 0.96 -20.34
C VAL A 116 7.90 0.61 -20.70
N ARG A 117 8.39 -0.57 -20.28
CA ARG A 117 9.75 -1.03 -20.62
C ARG A 117 9.94 -1.22 -22.13
N ARG A 118 8.94 -1.78 -22.84
CA ARG A 118 8.96 -1.91 -24.31
C ARG A 118 8.95 -0.57 -25.05
N ARG A 119 8.27 0.46 -24.54
CA ARG A 119 8.33 1.82 -25.14
C ARG A 119 9.71 2.46 -24.98
N LEU A 120 10.35 2.28 -23.82
CA LEU A 120 11.70 2.79 -23.58
C LEU A 120 12.78 2.03 -24.36
N SER A 121 12.57 0.76 -24.69
CA SER A 121 13.46 -0.01 -25.57
C SER A 121 13.29 0.32 -27.07
N GLY A 122 12.21 1.00 -27.46
CA GLY A 122 11.96 1.44 -28.84
C GLY A 122 12.38 2.88 -29.14
N SER A 123 12.71 3.66 -28.11
CA SER A 123 13.29 5.00 -28.23
C SER A 123 14.72 4.92 -27.68
N GLY A 124 15.71 4.85 -28.58
CA GLY A 124 17.12 4.81 -28.21
C GLY A 124 17.52 5.91 -27.23
N ALA A 125 18.46 5.54 -26.35
CA ALA A 125 19.12 6.34 -25.31
C ALA A 125 18.30 6.64 -24.03
N TYR A 126 18.49 5.80 -23.00
CA TYR A 126 18.55 6.30 -21.63
C TYR A 126 19.56 5.50 -20.80
N ASN A 127 20.47 6.25 -20.19
CA ASN A 127 21.68 5.84 -19.50
C ASN A 127 21.36 5.06 -18.22
N ASP A 128 22.04 3.93 -18.05
CA ASP A 128 21.99 3.05 -16.88
C ASP A 128 22.69 3.74 -15.69
N ARG A 129 21.96 4.46 -14.84
CA ARG A 129 22.32 4.72 -13.43
C ARG A 129 21.07 5.01 -12.59
N ALA A 130 20.46 3.96 -12.07
CA ALA A 130 19.68 3.97 -10.83
C ALA A 130 19.39 2.52 -10.39
N LYS A 131 20.47 1.79 -10.09
CA LYS A 131 20.48 0.58 -9.28
C LYS A 131 21.68 0.65 -8.34
N ALA A 132 21.54 1.56 -7.40
CA ALA A 132 22.29 1.79 -6.16
C ALA A 132 21.47 2.97 -5.62
N ASP A 133 20.59 2.80 -4.64
CA ASP A 133 20.94 2.34 -3.31
C ASP A 133 19.77 1.58 -2.67
N GLU A 134 20.14 0.57 -1.88
CA GLU A 134 19.31 -0.15 -0.90
C GLU A 134 18.84 0.77 0.24
#